data_AF-A0A821LLR1-F1
#
_entry.id   AF-A0A821LLR1-F1
#
_cell.length_a   1.000
_cell.length_b   1.000
_cell.length_c   1.000
_cell.angle_alpha   90.00
_cell.angle_beta   90.00
_cell.angle_gamma   90.00
#
_symmetry.space_group_name_H-M   'P 1'
#
loop_
_entity.id
_entity.type
_entity.pdbx_description
1 polymer ?
#
loop_
_entity_poly.entity_id
_entity_poly.type
_entity_poly.pdbx_seq_one_letter_code
_entity_poly.pdbx_strand_id
1 'polypeptide(L)'
;MLDALPANDVRYAIIDIFYDTNEGSRTEIFFIAWAPDTAAIKRKMLCASSKDALKNALQGIRNHIQATCKADLDLDAIISEKTKSK
;
A
#
# COMPACT_ATOMS: atom_id res chain seq x y z
N MET A 1 9.93 6.71 -7.77
CA MET A 1 9.54 5.59 -6.88
C MET A 1 8.35 4.80 -7.44
N LEU A 2 7.32 5.46 -8.00
CA LEU A 2 6.17 4.80 -8.64
C LEU A 2 6.46 4.21 -10.04
N ASP A 3 7.50 4.68 -10.73
CA ASP A 3 7.96 4.08 -12.01
C ASP A 3 8.64 2.71 -11.86
N ALA A 4 8.98 2.31 -10.64
CA ALA A 4 9.58 1.00 -10.37
C ALA A 4 8.54 -0.14 -10.34
N LEU A 5 7.23 0.18 -10.41
CA LEU A 5 6.17 -0.81 -10.34
C LEU A 5 5.95 -1.45 -11.72
N PRO A 6 6.24 -2.75 -11.86
CA PRO A 6 6.05 -3.44 -13.13
C PRO A 6 4.56 -3.54 -13.46
N ALA A 7 4.21 -3.25 -14.72
CA ALA A 7 2.84 -3.41 -15.20
C ALA A 7 2.39 -4.87 -15.24
N ASN A 8 3.33 -5.83 -15.39
CA ASN A 8 2.99 -7.25 -15.60
C ASN A 8 3.29 -8.14 -14.39
N ASP A 9 3.67 -7.55 -13.25
CA ASP A 9 4.07 -8.32 -12.08
C ASP A 9 3.55 -7.71 -10.79
N VAL A 10 3.41 -8.56 -9.78
CA VAL A 10 2.92 -8.21 -8.44
C VAL A 10 4.09 -7.82 -7.55
N ARG A 11 3.89 -6.80 -6.71
CA ARG A 11 4.93 -6.33 -5.77
C ARG A 11 4.31 -5.90 -4.45
N TYR A 12 5.10 -5.98 -3.39
CA TYR A 12 4.79 -5.31 -2.14
C TYR A 12 5.68 -4.09 -2.00
N ALA A 13 5.11 -3.02 -1.48
CA ALA A 13 5.85 -1.83 -1.08
C ALA A 13 5.48 -1.48 0.36
N ILE A 14 6.49 -1.10 1.12
CA ILE A 14 6.31 -0.53 2.45
C ILE A 14 6.72 0.93 2.32
N ILE A 15 5.82 1.82 2.69
CA ILE A 15 6.03 3.26 2.60
C ILE A 15 5.78 3.84 3.98
N ASP A 16 6.76 4.58 4.47
CA ASP A 16 6.60 5.37 5.67
C ASP A 16 6.10 6.75 5.26
N ILE A 17 4.93 7.12 5.75
CA ILE A 17 4.28 8.39 5.39
C ILE A 17 4.32 9.29 6.61
N PHE A 18 4.95 10.44 6.40
CA PHE A 18 5.01 11.54 7.36
C PHE A 18 3.98 12.57 6.93
N TYR A 19 3.00 12.82 7.78
CA TYR A 19 1.99 13.84 7.52
C TYR A 19 1.74 14.68 8.78
N ASP A 20 1.60 15.98 8.57
CA ASP A 20 1.26 16.92 9.62
C ASP A 20 -0.26 17.05 9.75
N THR A 21 -0.75 16.82 10.96
CA THR A 21 -2.15 17.11 11.32
C THR A 21 -2.20 18.33 12.21
N ASN A 22 -3.37 18.95 12.35
CA ASN A 22 -3.57 20.04 13.33
C ASN A 22 -3.26 19.60 14.78
N GLU A 23 -3.21 18.30 15.07
CA GLU A 23 -2.85 17.71 16.36
C GLU A 23 -1.34 17.36 16.48
N GLY A 24 -0.54 17.66 15.45
CA GLY A 24 0.92 17.42 15.40
C GLY A 24 1.35 16.50 14.25
N SER A 25 2.67 16.37 14.08
CA SER A 25 3.30 15.51 13.08
C SER A 25 3.12 14.04 13.43
N ARG A 26 2.58 13.25 12.49
CA ARG A 26 2.41 11.81 12.64
C ARG A 26 3.14 11.06 11.55
N THR A 27 3.76 9.97 11.97
CA THR A 27 4.43 9.01 11.09
C THR A 27 3.66 7.71 11.14
N GLU A 28 3.26 7.20 9.99
CA GLU A 28 2.56 5.94 9.89
C GLU A 28 3.12 5.09 8.75
N ILE A 29 3.31 3.81 9.05
CA ILE A 29 3.78 2.83 8.07
C ILE A 29 2.58 2.27 7.32
N PHE A 30 2.65 2.37 5.99
CA PHE A 30 1.68 1.84 5.05
C PHE A 30 2.25 0.64 4.32
N PHE A 31 1.45 -0.40 4.25
CA PHE A 31 1.74 -1.56 3.43
C PHE A 31 0.89 -1.53 2.17
N ILE A 32 1.54 -1.58 1.01
CA ILE A 32 0.91 -1.52 -0.29
C ILE A 32 1.12 -2.85 -1.00
N ALA A 33 0.03 -3.51 -1.36
CA ALA A 33 0.02 -4.65 -2.25
C ALA A 33 -0.33 -4.18 -3.66
N TRP A 34 0.65 -4.18 -4.56
CA TRP A 34 0.49 -3.90 -5.98
C TRP A 34 0.16 -5.18 -6.73
N ALA A 35 -1.03 -5.22 -7.33
CA ALA A 35 -1.52 -6.34 -8.11
C ALA A 35 -2.26 -5.85 -9.36
N PRO A 36 -1.54 -5.47 -10.44
CA PRO A 36 -2.14 -4.90 -11.63
C PRO A 36 -2.92 -5.94 -12.40
N ASP A 37 -3.94 -5.52 -13.15
CA ASP A 37 -4.85 -6.48 -13.76
C ASP A 37 -4.21 -7.38 -14.82
N THR A 38 -3.19 -6.84 -15.47
CA THR A 38 -2.31 -7.48 -16.45
C THR A 38 -1.36 -8.53 -15.85
N ALA A 39 -1.21 -8.61 -14.52
CA ALA A 39 -0.40 -9.64 -13.89
C ALA A 39 -1.06 -11.02 -13.94
N ALA A 40 -0.25 -12.07 -14.04
CA ALA A 40 -0.73 -13.44 -14.07
C ALA A 40 -1.56 -13.80 -12.82
N ILE A 41 -2.72 -14.44 -13.02
CA ILE A 41 -3.66 -14.81 -11.94
C ILE A 41 -2.96 -15.61 -10.83
N LYS A 42 -2.09 -16.56 -11.21
CA LYS A 42 -1.31 -17.36 -10.24
C LYS A 42 -0.46 -16.50 -9.31
N ARG A 43 0.13 -15.43 -9.82
CA ARG A 43 0.95 -14.49 -9.03
C ARG A 43 0.09 -13.61 -8.12
N LYS A 44 -1.04 -13.11 -8.62
CA LYS A 44 -2.02 -12.39 -7.79
C LYS A 44 -2.49 -13.25 -6.62
N MET A 45 -2.81 -14.51 -6.89
CA MET A 45 -3.26 -15.46 -5.88
C MET A 45 -2.17 -15.74 -4.85
N LEU A 46 -0.92 -15.97 -5.29
CA LEU A 46 0.21 -16.17 -4.38
C LEU A 46 0.44 -14.94 -3.50
N CYS A 47 0.41 -13.74 -4.08
CA CYS A 47 0.56 -12.51 -3.32
C CYS A 47 -0.63 -12.22 -2.38
N ALA A 48 -1.83 -12.66 -2.72
CA ALA A 48 -2.96 -12.58 -1.81
C ALA A 48 -2.76 -13.53 -0.61
N SER A 49 -2.37 -14.79 -0.86
CA SER A 49 -2.14 -15.78 0.20
C SER A 49 -0.96 -15.43 1.12
N SER A 50 0.11 -14.83 0.59
CA SER A 50 1.28 -14.43 1.38
C SER A 50 1.11 -13.10 2.12
N LYS A 51 0.04 -12.34 1.83
CA LYS A 51 -0.22 -11.02 2.41
C LYS A 51 -0.36 -11.07 3.93
N ASP A 52 -1.09 -12.06 4.45
CA ASP A 52 -1.37 -12.15 5.88
C ASP A 52 -0.13 -12.56 6.70
N ALA A 53 0.77 -13.36 6.12
CA ALA A 53 2.06 -13.65 6.73
C ALA A 53 2.93 -12.39 6.85
N LEU A 54 2.95 -11.54 5.81
CA LEU A 54 3.68 -10.27 5.83
C LEU A 54 3.10 -9.28 6.84
N LYS A 55 1.78 -9.18 6.96
CA LYS A 55 1.14 -8.36 8.01
C LYS A 55 1.56 -8.79 9.41
N ASN A 56 1.56 -10.10 9.67
CA ASN A 56 1.92 -10.65 10.98
C ASN A 56 3.40 -10.46 11.29
N ALA A 57 4.27 -10.51 10.27
CA ALA A 57 5.70 -10.26 10.43
C ALA A 57 6.01 -8.77 10.68
N LEU A 58 5.25 -7.86 10.05
CA LEU A 58 5.44 -6.42 10.13
C LEU A 58 4.56 -5.82 11.24
N GLN A 59 4.97 -6.06 12.49
CA GLN A 59 4.33 -5.48 13.67
C GLN A 59 4.50 -3.96 13.65
N GLY A 60 3.40 -3.21 13.45
CA GLY A 60 3.41 -1.74 13.38
C GLY A 60 2.80 -1.15 12.12
N ILE A 61 2.43 -1.97 11.11
CA ILE A 61 1.60 -1.50 10.01
C ILE A 61 0.24 -1.11 10.56
N ARG A 62 -0.12 0.17 10.42
CA ARG A 62 -1.46 0.65 10.77
C ARG A 62 -2.44 0.51 9.61
N ASN A 63 -1.93 0.65 8.39
CA ASN A 63 -2.76 0.76 7.20
C ASN A 63 -2.28 -0.18 6.08
N HIS A 64 -3.23 -0.86 5.46
CA HIS A 64 -3.00 -1.74 4.32
C HIS A 64 -3.78 -1.24 3.10
N ILE A 65 -3.10 -1.11 1.97
CA ILE A 65 -3.67 -0.65 0.70
C ILE A 65 -3.49 -1.75 -0.34
N GLN A 66 -4.53 -1.98 -1.14
CA GLN A 66 -4.46 -2.82 -2.34
C GLN A 66 -4.62 -1.89 -3.54
N ALA A 67 -3.64 -1.90 -4.42
CA ALA A 67 -3.63 -1.08 -5.61
C ALA A 67 -3.57 -1.97 -6.85
N THR A 68 -4.48 -1.72 -7.78
CA THR A 68 -4.53 -2.37 -9.09
C THR A 68 -4.12 -1.41 -10.19
N CYS A 69 -4.31 -0.11 -10.00
CA CYS A 69 -3.92 0.93 -10.94
C CYS A 69 -2.97 1.96 -10.31
N LYS A 70 -2.14 2.61 -11.13
CA LYS A 70 -1.20 3.65 -10.63
C LYS A 70 -1.93 4.83 -9.98
N ALA A 71 -3.19 5.08 -10.37
CA ALA A 71 -4.05 6.09 -9.77
C ALA A 71 -4.39 5.78 -8.30
N ASP A 72 -4.48 4.50 -7.92
CA ASP A 72 -4.76 4.08 -6.54
C ASP A 72 -3.57 4.28 -5.59
N LEU A 73 -2.39 4.61 -6.14
CA LEU A 73 -1.16 4.82 -5.38
C LEU A 73 -0.89 6.29 -5.07
N ASP A 74 -1.85 7.17 -5.34
CA ASP A 74 -1.72 8.58 -5.03
C ASP A 74 -1.72 8.78 -3.51
N LEU A 75 -0.53 8.93 -2.95
CA LEU A 75 -0.31 8.98 -1.51
C LEU A 75 -1.05 10.17 -0.88
N ASP A 76 -1.13 11.30 -1.58
CA ASP A 76 -1.79 12.50 -1.10
C ASP A 76 -3.30 12.29 -0.98
N ALA A 77 -3.92 11.68 -2.02
CA ALA A 77 -5.32 11.28 -1.98
C ALA A 77 -5.60 10.30 -0.82
N ILE A 78 -4.77 9.26 -0.66
CA ILE A 78 -4.89 8.27 0.40
C ILE A 78 -4.81 8.92 1.79
N ILE A 79 -3.84 9.82 2.01
CA ILE A 79 -3.68 10.53 3.28
C ILE A 79 -4.91 11.40 3.54
N SER A 80 -5.40 12.11 2.53
CA SER A 80 -6.57 12.99 2.66
C SER A 80 -7.85 12.22 2.99
N GLU A 81 -8.06 11.03 2.43
CA GLU A 81 -9.22 10.19 2.77
C GLU A 81 -9.09 9.61 4.18
N LYS A 82 -7.89 9.18 4.56
CA LYS A 82 -7.65 8.60 5.88
C LYS A 82 -7.70 9.62 7.01
N THR A 83 -7.26 10.85 6.77
CA THR A 83 -7.37 11.94 7.75
C THR A 83 -8.80 12.46 7.91
N LYS A 84 -9.65 12.38 6.88
CA LYS A 84 -11.09 12.74 6.95
C LYS A 84 -11.95 11.72 7.69
N SER A 85 -11.54 10.46 7.77
CA SER A 85 -12.33 9.39 8.37
C SER A 85 -12.20 9.30 9.91
N LYS A 86 -11.90 10.41 10.58
CA LYS A 86 -11.85 10.51 12.05
C LYS A 86 -12.97 11.42 12.56
#